data_AF-A0A7W6RZ51-F1
#
_entry.id   AF-A0A7W6RZ51-F1
#
_cell.length_a   1.000
_cell.length_b   1.000
_cell.length_c   1.000
_cell.angle_alpha   90.00
_cell.angle_beta   90.00
_cell.angle_gamma   90.00
#
_symmetry.space_group_name_H-M   'P 1'
#
loop_
_entity.id
_entity.type
_entity.pdbx_description
1 polymer ?
#
loop_
_entity_poly.entity_id
_entity_poly.type
_entity_poly.pdbx_seq_one_letter_code
_entity_poly.pdbx_strand_id
1 'polypeptide(L)'
;MPREDSAPAVHATHADIVKRLRRAEGHLRKISAMIEEERPCVDVAQQLAAVEAAVRQAKQVFIRDHIDHCLDGVLRDGPEAKAVLAEFKDISRYL
;
A
#
# COMPACT_ATOMS: atom_id res chain seq x y z
N MET A 1 10.52 -27.58 -22.01
CA MET A 1 11.23 -26.34 -21.60
C MET A 1 10.28 -25.56 -20.70
N PRO A 2 10.36 -25.71 -19.37
CA PRO A 2 9.52 -24.96 -18.44
C PRO A 2 10.06 -23.52 -18.32
N ARG A 3 9.16 -22.53 -18.30
CA ARG A 3 9.47 -21.11 -18.06
C ARG A 3 8.89 -20.73 -16.69
N GLU A 4 9.68 -20.97 -15.66
CA GLU A 4 9.66 -20.34 -14.33
C GLU A 4 10.73 -19.22 -14.45
N ASP A 5 10.59 -17.95 -14.04
CA ASP A 5 9.85 -17.34 -12.94
C ASP A 5 9.50 -15.88 -13.31
N SER A 6 8.22 -15.51 -13.22
CA SER A 6 7.81 -14.12 -13.05
C SER A 6 7.86 -13.79 -11.55
N ALA A 7 9.06 -13.65 -11.00
CA ALA A 7 9.21 -13.15 -9.64
C ALA A 7 8.79 -11.66 -9.62
N PRO A 8 7.76 -11.27 -8.85
CA PRO A 8 7.39 -9.87 -8.73
C PRO A 8 8.58 -9.13 -8.10
N ALA A 9 8.92 -7.96 -8.66
CA ALA A 9 10.04 -7.15 -8.21
C ALA A 9 9.97 -6.97 -6.68
N VAL A 10 10.99 -7.45 -5.97
CA VAL A 10 11.07 -7.33 -4.50
C VAL A 10 11.40 -5.87 -4.19
N HIS A 11 10.37 -5.05 -3.96
CA HIS A 11 10.55 -3.61 -3.75
C HIS A 11 11.20 -3.32 -2.38
N ALA A 12 12.32 -2.62 -2.39
CA ALA A 12 13.12 -2.31 -1.20
C ALA A 12 12.52 -1.20 -0.29
N THR A 13 11.38 -0.62 -0.66
CA THR A 13 10.80 0.58 -0.03
C THR A 13 9.65 0.33 0.93
N HIS A 14 9.40 -0.92 1.31
CA HIS A 14 8.23 -1.25 2.13
C HIS A 14 8.39 -0.99 3.63
N ALA A 15 9.59 -0.76 4.17
CA ALA A 15 9.78 -0.67 5.62
C ALA A 15 8.96 0.45 6.28
N ASP A 16 8.86 1.63 5.65
CA ASP A 16 8.10 2.74 6.20
C ASP A 16 6.59 2.61 6.00
N ILE A 17 6.17 1.94 4.92
CA ILE A 17 4.77 1.59 4.68
C ILE A 17 4.32 0.55 5.71
N VAL A 18 5.13 -0.47 5.98
CA VAL A 18 4.90 -1.46 7.04
C VAL A 18 4.79 -0.78 8.40
N LYS A 19 5.65 0.21 8.73
CA LYS A 19 5.50 1.00 9.97
C LYS A 19 4.17 1.74 10.04
N ARG A 20 3.69 2.33 8.93
CA ARG A 20 2.38 3.01 8.88
C ARG A 20 1.23 2.03 9.06
N LEU A 21 1.29 0.87 8.40
CA LEU A 21 0.29 -0.19 8.54
C LEU A 21 0.25 -0.75 9.97
N ARG A 22 1.41 -0.96 10.62
CA ARG A 22 1.49 -1.37 12.03
C ARG A 22 0.84 -0.35 12.99
N ARG A 23 0.94 0.95 12.69
CA ARG A 23 0.23 1.98 13.47
C ARG A 23 -1.29 1.90 13.28
N ALA A 24 -1.74 1.73 12.04
CA ALA A 24 -3.16 1.54 11.73
C ALA A 24 -3.72 0.26 12.38
N GLU A 25 -2.93 -0.82 12.42
CA GLU A 25 -3.28 -2.06 13.12
C GLU A 25 -3.49 -1.83 14.64
N GLY A 26 -2.59 -1.07 15.28
CA GLY A 26 -2.75 -0.71 16.69
C GLY A 26 -4.02 0.12 16.95
N HIS A 27 -4.40 0.98 16.01
CA HIS A 27 -5.65 1.74 16.09
C HIS A 27 -6.87 0.84 15.90
N LEU A 28 -6.84 -0.11 14.95
CA LEU A 28 -7.91 -1.09 14.76
C LEU A 28 -8.16 -1.92 16.02
N ARG A 29 -7.10 -2.38 16.69
CA ARG A 29 -7.25 -3.10 17.96
C ARG A 29 -7.94 -2.25 19.03
N LYS A 30 -7.61 -0.95 19.11
CA LYS A 30 -8.30 -0.02 20.02
C LYS A 30 -9.76 0.15 19.65
N ILE A 31 -10.09 0.27 18.37
CA ILE A 31 -11.48 0.37 17.90
C ILE A 31 -12.27 -0.87 18.29
N SER A 32 -11.70 -2.08 18.11
CA SER A 32 -12.33 -3.32 18.57
C SER A 32 -12.61 -3.30 20.07
N ALA A 33 -11.63 -2.92 20.89
CA ALA A 33 -11.83 -2.77 22.33
C ALA A 33 -12.90 -1.71 22.67
N MET A 34 -12.93 -0.57 21.98
CA MET A 34 -13.97 0.45 22.19
C MET A 34 -15.38 -0.06 21.89
N ILE A 35 -15.53 -0.96 20.91
CA ILE A 35 -16.80 -1.59 20.59
C ILE A 35 -17.20 -2.59 21.69
N GLU A 36 -16.25 -3.38 22.17
CA GLU A 36 -16.47 -4.32 23.29
C GLU A 36 -16.78 -3.60 24.61
N GLU A 37 -16.23 -2.39 24.81
CA GLU A 37 -16.48 -1.51 25.97
C GLU A 37 -17.76 -0.66 25.83
N GLU A 38 -18.59 -0.87 24.79
CA GLU A 38 -19.84 -0.13 24.54
C GLU A 38 -19.65 1.40 24.50
N ARG A 39 -18.51 1.88 23.98
CA ARG A 39 -18.24 3.31 23.86
C ARG A 39 -19.19 4.02 22.89
N PRO A 40 -19.32 5.36 22.99
CA PRO A 40 -20.19 6.13 22.11
C PRO A 40 -19.90 5.88 20.63
N CYS A 41 -20.95 5.63 19.85
CA CYS A 41 -20.85 5.34 18.41
C CYS A 41 -20.09 6.43 17.64
N VAL A 42 -20.21 7.69 18.08
CA VAL A 42 -19.53 8.85 17.47
C VAL A 42 -18.01 8.73 17.63
N ASP A 43 -17.53 8.31 18.80
CA ASP A 43 -16.10 8.17 19.08
C ASP A 43 -15.51 7.02 18.25
N VAL A 44 -16.22 5.89 18.16
CA VAL A 44 -15.84 4.74 17.33
C VAL A 44 -15.78 5.14 15.85
N ALA A 45 -16.81 5.84 15.35
CA ALA A 45 -16.84 6.31 13.97
C ALA A 45 -15.69 7.28 13.65
N GLN A 46 -15.34 8.17 14.58
CA GLN A 46 -14.24 9.09 14.40
C GLN A 46 -12.88 8.36 14.36
N GLN A 47 -12.68 7.33 15.19
CA GLN A 47 -11.47 6.50 15.14
C GLN A 47 -11.39 5.68 13.84
N LEU A 48 -12.50 5.12 13.37
CA LEU A 48 -12.55 4.43 12.08
C LEU A 48 -12.15 5.35 10.92
N ALA A 49 -12.68 6.58 10.88
CA ALA A 49 -12.32 7.56 9.87
C ALA A 49 -10.82 7.93 9.92
N ALA A 50 -10.23 8.02 11.11
CA ALA A 50 -8.80 8.26 11.26
C ALA A 50 -7.95 7.10 10.71
N VAL A 51 -8.38 5.85 10.93
CA VAL A 51 -7.71 4.66 10.35
C VAL A 51 -7.85 4.63 8.84
N GLU A 52 -9.03 4.90 8.30
CA GLU A 52 -9.26 4.96 6.85
C GLU A 52 -8.34 5.98 6.19
N ALA A 53 -8.23 7.18 6.77
CA ALA A 53 -7.34 8.23 6.27
C ALA A 53 -5.86 7.79 6.31
N ALA A 54 -5.43 7.11 7.38
CA ALA A 54 -4.06 6.59 7.50
C ALA A 54 -3.76 5.52 6.45
N VAL A 55 -4.68 4.58 6.21
CA VAL A 55 -4.56 3.54 5.19
C VAL A 55 -4.56 4.16 3.79
N ARG A 56 -5.44 5.13 3.53
CA ARG A 56 -5.47 5.86 2.26
C ARG A 56 -4.15 6.57 1.96
N GLN A 57 -3.55 7.23 2.96
CA GLN A 57 -2.23 7.84 2.81
C GLN A 57 -1.15 6.79 2.55
N ALA A 58 -1.16 5.67 3.27
CA ALA A 58 -0.21 4.58 3.05
C ALA A 58 -0.31 4.04 1.62
N LYS A 59 -1.54 3.84 1.11
CA LYS A 59 -1.81 3.46 -0.28
C LYS A 59 -1.22 4.47 -1.28
N GLN A 60 -1.48 5.76 -1.09
CA GLN A 60 -0.96 6.80 -1.98
C GLN A 60 0.57 6.86 -2.00
N VAL A 61 1.21 6.71 -0.84
CA VAL A 61 2.67 6.67 -0.76
C VAL A 61 3.22 5.43 -1.44
N PHE A 62 2.60 4.26 -1.23
CA PHE A 62 2.98 3.01 -1.90
C PHE A 62 2.93 3.15 -3.43
N ILE A 63 1.83 3.69 -3.95
CA ILE A 63 1.65 3.86 -5.39
C ILE A 63 2.70 4.82 -5.95
N ARG A 64 2.91 5.98 -5.31
CA ARG A 64 3.90 6.96 -5.77
C ARG A 64 5.32 6.40 -5.75
N ASP A 65 5.67 5.71 -4.69
CA ASP A 65 6.99 5.10 -4.53
C ASP A 65 7.25 4.02 -5.60
N HIS A 66 6.23 3.21 -5.92
CA HIS A 66 6.28 2.27 -7.03
C HIS A 66 6.45 2.99 -8.38
N ILE A 67 5.75 4.10 -8.61
CA ILE A 67 5.85 4.91 -9.84
C ILE A 67 7.27 5.46 -10.01
N ASP A 68 7.83 6.09 -8.99
CA ASP A 68 9.16 6.69 -9.03
C ASP A 68 10.22 5.60 -9.33
N HIS A 69 10.11 4.43 -8.69
CA HIS A 69 11.07 3.35 -8.87
C HIS A 69 10.93 2.61 -10.21
N CYS A 70 9.71 2.42 -10.70
CA CYS A 70 9.44 1.83 -12.01
C CYS A 70 9.90 2.74 -13.15
N LEU A 71 9.72 4.06 -13.04
CA LEU A 71 10.20 5.02 -14.03
C LEU A 71 11.74 5.08 -14.10
N ASP A 72 12.41 5.04 -12.95
CA ASP A 72 13.88 4.99 -12.89
C ASP A 72 14.46 3.72 -13.55
N GLY A 73 13.75 2.59 -13.46
CA GLY A 73 14.13 1.34 -14.11
C GLY A 73 13.95 1.33 -15.64
N VAL A 74 12.98 2.10 -16.17
CA VAL A 74 12.60 2.13 -17.59
C VAL A 74 13.56 2.96 -18.45
N LEU A 75 14.38 3.84 -17.86
CA LEU A 75 15.40 4.61 -18.60
C LEU A 75 16.54 3.74 -19.18
N ARG A 76 16.56 2.44 -18.88
CA ARG A 76 17.40 1.44 -19.56
C ARG A 76 16.58 0.76 -20.65
N ASP A 77 16.69 1.27 -21.88
CA ASP A 77 15.98 0.77 -23.07
C ASP A 77 16.06 -0.76 -23.23
N GLY A 78 14.90 -1.43 -23.19
CA GLY A 78 14.77 -2.87 -23.38
C GLY A 78 13.32 -3.36 -23.37
N PRO A 79 13.04 -4.62 -23.77
CA PRO A 79 11.71 -5.24 -23.72
C PRO A 79 11.08 -5.24 -22.30
N GLU A 80 11.88 -5.03 -21.25
CA GLU A 80 11.42 -4.80 -19.88
C GLU A 80 10.54 -3.54 -19.72
N ALA A 81 10.71 -2.51 -20.56
CA ALA A 81 9.92 -1.27 -20.48
C ALA A 81 8.41 -1.52 -20.66
N LYS A 82 8.02 -2.47 -21.52
CA LYS A 82 6.61 -2.85 -21.72
C LYS A 82 6.02 -3.59 -20.53
N ALA A 83 6.82 -4.42 -19.85
CA ALA A 83 6.37 -5.14 -18.66
C ALA A 83 6.14 -4.16 -17.49
N VAL A 84 7.06 -3.21 -17.29
CA VAL A 84 6.93 -2.17 -16.25
C VAL A 84 5.71 -1.27 -16.50
N LEU A 85 5.44 -0.90 -17.76
CA LEU A 85 4.24 -0.14 -18.12
C LEU A 85 2.92 -0.91 -17.86
N ALA A 86 2.92 -2.24 -18.02
CA ALA A 86 1.76 -3.06 -17.71
C ALA A 86 1.51 -3.13 -16.20
N GLU A 87 2.57 -3.34 -15.41
CA GLU A 87 2.52 -3.37 -13.94
C GLU A 87 2.06 -2.01 -13.37
N PHE A 88 2.58 -0.91 -13.93
CA PHE A 88 2.11 0.45 -13.63
C PHE A 88 0.60 0.61 -13.89
N LYS A 89 0.10 0.09 -15.01
CA LYS A 89 -1.33 0.20 -15.37
C LYS A 89 -2.21 -0.52 -14.35
N ASP A 90 -1.75 -1.64 -13.81
CA ASP A 90 -2.50 -2.39 -12.79
C ASP A 90 -2.51 -1.70 -11.43
N ILE A 91 -1.38 -1.14 -10.99
CA ILE A 91 -1.30 -0.39 -9.72
C ILE A 91 -2.04 0.95 -9.81
N SER A 92 -1.99 1.64 -10.95
CA SER A 92 -2.71 2.91 -11.16
C SER A 92 -4.24 2.78 -11.07
N ARG A 93 -4.79 1.56 -11.21
CA ARG A 93 -6.21 1.27 -11.00
C ARG A 93 -6.65 1.47 -9.55
N TYR A 94 -5.71 1.40 -8.61
CA TYR A 94 -5.96 1.53 -7.18
C TYR A 94 -5.71 2.95 -6.65
N LEU A 95 -5.44 3.94 -7.53
CA LEU A 95 -5.30 5.35 -7.13
C LEU A 95 -6.64 5.92 -6.65
#